data_AF-A0A6A1WUV8-F1
#
_entry.id   AF-A0A6A1WUV8-F1
#
_cell.length_a   1.000
_cell.length_b   1.000
_cell.length_c   1.000
_cell.angle_alpha   90.00
_cell.angle_beta   90.00
_cell.angle_gamma   90.00
#
_symmetry.space_group_name_H-M   'P 1'
#
loop_
_entity.id
_entity.type
_entity.pdbx_description
1 polymer ?
#
loop_
_entity_poly.entity_id
_entity_poly.type
_entity_poly.pdbx_seq_one_letter_code
_entity_poly.pdbx_strand_id
1 'polypeptide(L)'
;MTSLVANTQVLSELQGKQTVVTTNFGTTMMIDDALTEGLKPTSKLVGRAQGLYAIACQSEIALLMVMNLAFIEGKYNGSSISILGRNPVFNNVREMPIVGGSGLFRHARGYALAHTVWLDPNTGDATVEYNVFVWHSSLMLA
;
A
#
# COMPACT_ATOMS: atom_id res chain seq x y z
N MET A 1 15.65 -3.09 6.39
CA MET A 1 15.18 -2.55 5.11
C MET A 1 14.65 -3.72 4.32
N THR A 2 13.36 -3.72 3.99
CA THR A 2 12.75 -4.73 3.14
C THR A 2 11.94 -3.98 2.10
N SER A 3 12.31 -4.14 0.83
CA SER A 3 11.44 -3.74 -0.27
C SER A 3 10.36 -4.81 -0.42
N LEU A 4 9.11 -4.40 -0.51
CA LEU A 4 7.93 -5.26 -0.66
C LEU A 4 7.18 -4.78 -1.90
N VAL A 5 6.64 -5.69 -2.68
CA VAL A 5 5.86 -5.31 -3.87
C VAL A 5 4.42 -5.68 -3.64
N ALA A 6 3.52 -4.69 -3.66
CA ALA A 6 2.08 -4.90 -3.61
C ALA A 6 1.49 -4.80 -5.03
N ASN A 7 0.67 -5.77 -5.41
CA ASN A 7 -0.09 -5.71 -6.65
C ASN A 7 -1.50 -5.20 -6.36
N THR A 8 -1.81 -3.95 -6.70
CA THR A 8 -3.08 -3.30 -6.36
C THR A 8 -3.84 -2.93 -7.63
N GLN A 9 -5.12 -3.24 -7.71
CA GLN A 9 -5.99 -2.68 -8.76
C GLN A 9 -6.28 -1.22 -8.42
N VAL A 10 -6.38 -0.31 -9.39
CA VAL A 10 -6.76 1.11 -9.28
C VAL A 10 -7.69 1.39 -10.45
N LEU A 11 -9.01 1.30 -10.26
CA LEU A 11 -9.98 1.44 -11.36
C LEU A 11 -9.62 2.57 -12.33
N SER A 12 -9.62 2.22 -13.62
CA SER A 12 -9.38 3.17 -14.68
C SER A 12 -10.64 3.53 -15.44
N GLU A 13 -11.00 4.81 -15.40
CA GLU A 13 -11.91 5.42 -16.36
C GLU A 13 -11.33 6.75 -16.80
N LEU A 14 -10.48 6.72 -17.85
CA LEU A 14 -10.12 7.93 -18.59
C LEU A 14 -11.06 8.05 -19.78
N GLN A 15 -12.17 8.77 -19.63
CA GLN A 15 -12.98 9.22 -20.75
C GLN A 15 -12.76 10.70 -21.05
N GLY A 16 -12.63 10.99 -22.35
CA GLY A 16 -12.04 12.22 -22.87
C GLY A 16 -12.88 13.50 -22.72
N LYS A 17 -12.12 14.59 -22.53
CA LYS A 17 -12.35 15.98 -22.96
C LYS A 17 -13.60 16.72 -22.42
N GLN A 18 -13.54 17.10 -21.14
CA GLN A 18 -13.84 18.44 -20.61
C GLN A 18 -12.99 18.64 -19.33
N THR A 19 -12.54 19.88 -19.04
CA THR A 19 -11.59 20.22 -17.96
C THR A 19 -12.20 20.14 -16.54
N VAL A 20 -12.94 19.08 -16.27
CA VAL A 20 -13.31 18.65 -14.91
C VAL A 20 -12.48 17.40 -14.67
N VAL A 21 -11.56 17.44 -13.70
CA VAL A 21 -10.91 16.20 -13.25
C VAL A 21 -12.00 15.39 -12.56
N THR A 22 -12.64 14.47 -13.26
CA THR A 22 -13.49 13.45 -12.65
C THR A 22 -12.57 12.53 -11.86
N THR A 23 -12.42 12.82 -10.58
CA THR A 23 -11.58 12.06 -9.66
C THR A 23 -12.23 10.76 -9.22
N ASN A 24 -13.51 10.53 -9.54
CA ASN A 24 -14.30 9.45 -8.95
C ASN A 24 -14.26 9.49 -7.41
N PHE A 25 -14.35 10.70 -6.84
CA PHE A 25 -14.37 10.94 -5.40
C PHE A 25 -15.41 10.05 -4.69
N GLY A 26 -14.99 9.41 -3.60
CA GLY A 26 -15.81 8.48 -2.83
C GLY A 26 -15.73 7.02 -3.28
N THR A 27 -15.21 6.74 -4.47
CA THR A 27 -14.94 5.36 -4.91
C THR A 27 -14.03 4.66 -3.90
N THR A 28 -14.49 3.53 -3.40
CA THR A 28 -13.85 2.75 -2.33
C THR A 28 -13.66 1.32 -2.79
N MET A 29 -12.51 0.74 -2.50
CA MET A 29 -12.11 -0.59 -2.93
C MET A 29 -11.60 -1.37 -1.73
N MET A 30 -12.05 -2.63 -1.62
CA MET A 30 -11.47 -3.59 -0.68
C MET A 30 -10.31 -4.31 -1.38
N ILE A 31 -9.22 -4.52 -0.66
CA ILE A 31 -8.02 -5.18 -1.19
C ILE A 31 -7.62 -6.39 -0.34
N ASP A 32 -7.09 -7.38 -1.04
CA ASP A 32 -6.36 -8.51 -0.49
C ASP A 32 -5.27 -8.88 -1.51
N ASP A 33 -4.22 -8.06 -1.52
CA ASP A 33 -3.21 -8.02 -2.57
C ASP A 33 -1.96 -8.82 -2.15
N ALA A 34 -1.33 -9.51 -3.09
CA ALA A 34 -0.09 -10.24 -2.81
C ALA A 34 1.06 -9.26 -2.49
N LEU A 35 1.81 -9.55 -1.41
CA LEU A 35 3.10 -8.94 -1.14
C LEU A 35 4.21 -9.91 -1.51
N THR A 36 5.06 -9.52 -2.46
CA THR A 36 6.16 -10.37 -2.96
C THR A 36 7.53 -9.74 -2.76
N GLU A 37 8.59 -10.56 -2.70
CA GLU A 37 9.99 -10.09 -2.56
C GLU A 37 10.51 -9.35 -3.79
N GLY A 38 9.98 -9.67 -4.98
CA GLY A 38 10.39 -9.06 -6.23
C GLY A 38 9.24 -8.46 -7.02
N LEU A 39 9.57 -7.69 -8.06
CA LEU A 39 8.61 -7.01 -8.93
C LEU A 39 7.76 -7.97 -9.78
N LYS A 40 8.22 -9.20 -9.96
CA LYS A 40 7.48 -10.21 -10.72
C LYS A 40 6.38 -10.81 -9.82
N PRO A 41 5.12 -10.94 -10.30
CA PRO A 41 4.05 -11.59 -9.54
C PRO A 41 4.36 -13.03 -9.14
N THR A 42 5.24 -13.71 -9.88
CA THR A 42 5.68 -15.09 -9.59
C THR A 42 6.81 -15.17 -8.58
N SER A 43 7.32 -14.04 -8.08
CA SER A 43 8.32 -14.02 -7.02
C SER A 43 7.72 -14.48 -5.70
N LYS A 44 8.59 -14.77 -4.73
CA LYS A 44 8.19 -15.36 -3.45
C LYS A 44 7.15 -14.48 -2.76
N LEU A 45 6.00 -15.08 -2.43
CA LEU A 45 4.98 -14.47 -1.57
C LEU A 45 5.50 -14.37 -0.14
N VAL A 46 5.44 -13.18 0.46
CA VAL A 46 5.89 -12.91 1.83
C VAL A 46 4.81 -12.34 2.73
N GLY A 47 3.66 -11.98 2.16
CA GLY A 47 2.54 -11.45 2.90
C GLY A 47 1.37 -11.04 2.02
N ARG A 48 0.45 -10.29 2.62
CA ARG A 48 -0.72 -9.71 1.96
C ARG A 48 -0.90 -8.26 2.38
N ALA A 49 -1.27 -7.38 1.46
CA ALA A 49 -1.78 -6.05 1.77
C ALA A 49 -3.31 -6.14 1.82
N GLN A 50 -3.88 -5.94 3.00
CA GLN A 50 -5.30 -6.17 3.28
C GLN A 50 -5.95 -4.94 3.90
N GLY A 51 -7.13 -4.57 3.41
CA GLY A 51 -7.87 -3.43 3.92
C GLY A 51 -8.68 -2.76 2.82
N LEU A 52 -8.64 -1.43 2.80
CA LEU A 52 -9.31 -0.64 1.78
C LEU A 52 -8.49 0.56 1.35
N TYR A 53 -8.83 1.10 0.19
CA TYR A 53 -8.47 2.45 -0.17
C TYR A 53 -9.67 3.16 -0.80
N ALA A 54 -9.68 4.50 -0.73
CA ALA A 54 -10.75 5.31 -1.32
C ALA A 54 -10.21 6.57 -1.98
N ILE A 55 -10.81 7.02 -3.09
CA ILE A 55 -10.44 8.31 -3.69
C ILE A 55 -11.04 9.42 -2.83
N ALA A 56 -10.21 10.01 -1.98
CA ALA A 56 -10.63 10.94 -0.92
C ALA A 56 -10.30 12.40 -1.25
N CYS A 57 -9.90 12.70 -2.49
CA CYS A 57 -9.60 14.05 -2.95
C CYS A 57 -10.47 14.42 -4.16
N GLN A 58 -11.11 15.59 -4.11
CA GLN A 58 -12.00 16.05 -5.18
C GLN A 58 -11.23 16.61 -6.39
N SER A 59 -10.00 17.09 -6.18
CA SER A 59 -9.21 17.80 -7.20
C SER A 59 -8.10 16.96 -7.86
N GLU A 60 -7.74 15.81 -7.29
CA GLU A 60 -6.74 14.90 -7.84
C GLU A 60 -7.06 13.44 -7.49
N ILE A 61 -6.50 12.50 -8.25
CA ILE A 61 -6.59 11.06 -7.92
C ILE A 61 -5.62 10.76 -6.79
N ALA A 62 -6.07 11.03 -5.56
CA ALA A 62 -5.34 10.70 -4.33
C ALA A 62 -6.16 9.77 -3.47
N LEU A 63 -5.59 8.60 -3.20
CA LEU A 63 -6.21 7.58 -2.37
C LEU A 63 -5.96 7.87 -0.90
N LEU A 64 -6.95 7.63 -0.05
CA LEU A 64 -6.77 7.36 1.36
C LEU A 64 -6.55 5.85 1.51
N MET A 65 -5.37 5.44 1.94
CA MET A 65 -5.04 4.06 2.24
C MET A 65 -5.39 3.77 3.70
N VAL A 66 -6.13 2.68 3.93
CA VAL A 66 -6.41 2.12 5.27
C VAL A 66 -6.18 0.62 5.20
N MET A 67 -4.93 0.19 5.42
CA MET A 67 -4.53 -1.19 5.15
C MET A 67 -3.49 -1.70 6.14
N ASN A 68 -3.38 -3.02 6.21
CA ASN A 68 -2.33 -3.74 6.91
C ASN A 68 -1.43 -4.45 5.90
N LEU A 69 -0.12 -4.41 6.13
CA LEU A 69 0.81 -5.37 5.51
C LEU A 69 0.96 -6.54 6.48
N ALA A 70 0.32 -7.66 6.18
CA ALA A 70 0.30 -8.88 6.99
C ALA A 70 1.35 -9.87 6.47
N PHE A 71 2.37 -10.15 7.27
CA PHE A 71 3.49 -10.99 6.89
C PHE A 71 3.23 -12.45 7.23
N ILE A 72 3.59 -13.36 6.33
CA ILE A 72 3.35 -14.82 6.48
C ILE A 72 4.66 -15.63 6.43
N GLU A 73 5.80 -14.97 6.27
CA GLU A 73 7.10 -15.61 6.04
C GLU A 73 8.16 -15.15 7.04
N GLY A 74 9.14 -16.03 7.29
CA GLY A 74 10.35 -15.74 8.05
C GLY A 74 10.08 -15.25 9.48
N LYS A 75 10.98 -14.41 10.01
CA LYS A 75 10.88 -13.87 11.37
C LYS A 75 9.67 -12.96 11.62
N TYR A 76 9.00 -12.52 10.56
CA TYR A 76 7.85 -11.62 10.64
C TYR A 76 6.52 -12.36 10.52
N ASN A 77 6.53 -13.67 10.30
CA ASN A 77 5.31 -14.47 10.14
C ASN A 77 4.31 -14.22 11.30
N GLY A 78 3.06 -13.95 10.96
CA GLY A 78 1.98 -13.66 11.89
C GLY A 78 2.00 -12.23 12.45
N SER A 79 2.96 -11.40 12.05
CA SER A 79 3.03 -9.98 12.42
C SER A 79 2.47 -9.11 11.30
N SER A 80 2.06 -7.89 11.64
CA SER A 80 1.60 -6.91 10.66
C SER A 80 2.00 -5.49 11.02
N ILE A 81 2.04 -4.62 10.02
CA ILE A 81 2.09 -3.16 10.21
C ILE A 81 0.86 -2.52 9.60
N SER A 82 0.39 -1.43 10.19
CA SER A 82 -0.80 -0.70 9.75
C SER A 82 -0.41 0.62 9.10
N ILE A 83 -0.97 0.88 7.93
CA ILE A 83 -0.78 2.10 7.15
C ILE A 83 -2.12 2.84 7.07
N LEU A 84 -2.10 4.11 7.47
CA LEU A 84 -3.20 5.05 7.30
C LEU A 84 -2.64 6.33 6.70
N GLY A 85 -2.82 6.54 5.41
CA GLY A 85 -2.09 7.60 4.72
C GLY A 85 -2.67 8.03 3.38
N ARG A 86 -2.30 9.23 2.97
CA ARG A 86 -2.64 9.78 1.67
C ARG A 86 -1.67 9.28 0.60
N ASN A 87 -2.19 8.90 -0.56
CA ASN A 87 -1.45 8.27 -1.65
C ASN A 87 -1.83 8.92 -3.01
N PRO A 88 -1.21 10.06 -3.37
CA PRO A 88 -1.40 10.69 -4.68
C PRO A 88 -0.70 9.87 -5.78
N VAL A 89 -1.44 9.04 -6.50
CA VAL A 89 -0.89 7.89 -7.25
C VAL A 89 0.07 8.26 -8.39
N PHE A 90 -0.02 9.50 -8.90
CA PHE A 90 0.85 10.02 -9.96
C PHE A 90 2.17 10.62 -9.46
N ASN A 91 2.33 10.79 -8.14
CA ASN A 91 3.62 11.20 -7.59
C ASN A 91 4.60 10.03 -7.67
N ASN A 92 5.84 10.33 -8.05
CA ASN A 92 6.89 9.32 -8.23
C ASN A 92 7.13 8.49 -6.96
N VAL A 93 7.34 9.18 -5.83
CA VAL A 93 7.53 8.56 -4.50
C VAL A 93 6.48 9.13 -3.55
N ARG A 94 5.81 8.26 -2.81
CA ARG A 94 4.68 8.61 -1.94
C ARG A 94 4.95 8.08 -0.54
N GLU A 95 5.07 8.98 0.42
CA GLU A 95 5.27 8.61 1.82
C GLU A 95 3.93 8.40 2.52
N MET A 96 3.80 7.28 3.23
CA MET A 96 2.64 6.98 4.06
C MET A 96 3.08 6.56 5.45
N PRO A 97 2.45 7.07 6.52
CA PRO A 97 2.86 6.77 7.87
C PRO A 97 2.44 5.35 8.26
N ILE A 98 3.33 4.69 9.01
CA ILE A 98 3.02 3.48 9.76
C ILE A 98 2.48 3.93 11.11
N VAL A 99 1.20 3.66 11.33
CA VAL A 99 0.46 4.14 12.52
C VAL A 99 0.40 3.09 13.65
N GLY A 100 0.88 1.88 13.38
CA GLY A 100 0.89 0.80 14.35
C GLY A 100 1.38 -0.52 13.78
N GLY A 101 1.32 -1.56 14.60
CA GLY A 101 1.63 -2.92 14.19
C GLY A 101 1.26 -3.95 15.26
N SER A 102 1.27 -5.21 14.85
CA SER A 102 0.94 -6.37 15.68
C SER A 102 2.09 -7.39 15.69
N GLY A 103 2.03 -8.37 16.58
CA GLY A 103 3.08 -9.38 16.72
C GLY A 103 4.44 -8.75 17.05
N LEU A 104 5.45 -9.08 16.25
CA LEU A 104 6.80 -8.54 16.37
C LEU A 104 6.83 -7.01 16.23
N PHE A 105 5.91 -6.43 15.45
CA PHE A 105 5.80 -4.99 15.22
C PHE A 105 4.91 -4.28 16.25
N ARG A 106 4.73 -4.84 17.45
CA ARG A 106 4.00 -4.15 18.53
C ARG A 106 4.63 -2.79 18.83
N HIS A 107 3.78 -1.77 18.92
CA HIS A 107 4.18 -0.36 19.05
C HIS A 107 5.00 0.18 17.86
N ALA A 108 4.81 -0.40 16.68
CA ALA A 108 5.46 0.08 15.46
C ALA A 108 5.06 1.53 15.13
N ARG A 109 6.05 2.31 14.72
CA ARG A 109 5.92 3.63 14.11
C ARG A 109 6.95 3.76 12.99
N GLY A 110 6.67 4.62 12.02
CA GLY A 110 7.60 4.86 10.92
C GLY A 110 6.88 5.30 9.65
N TYR A 111 7.43 4.95 8.50
CA TYR A 111 6.89 5.34 7.21
C TYR A 111 7.20 4.29 6.14
N ALA A 112 6.37 4.28 5.10
CA ALA A 112 6.58 3.52 3.88
C ALA A 112 6.69 4.48 2.69
N LEU A 113 7.65 4.23 1.81
CA LEU A 113 7.79 4.92 0.53
C LEU A 113 7.28 4.00 -0.57
N ALA A 114 6.20 4.42 -1.24
CA ALA A 114 5.60 3.70 -2.34
C ALA A 114 6.02 4.31 -3.69
N HIS A 115 6.35 3.46 -4.66
CA HIS A 115 6.65 3.82 -6.05
C HIS A 115 5.88 2.90 -6.99
N THR A 116 5.16 3.47 -7.96
CA THR A 116 4.39 2.66 -8.92
C THR A 116 5.30 2.29 -10.08
N VAL A 117 5.60 0.99 -10.21
CA VAL A 117 6.51 0.45 -11.22
C VAL A 117 5.78 0.14 -12.52
N TRP A 118 4.53 -0.31 -12.41
CA TRP A 118 3.68 -0.63 -13.54
C TRP A 118 2.21 -0.34 -13.19
N LEU A 119 1.43 0.08 -14.19
CA LEU A 119 0.00 0.35 -14.09
C LEU A 119 -0.64 0.07 -15.46
N ASP A 120 -1.69 -0.75 -15.50
CA ASP A 120 -2.61 -0.87 -16.63
C ASP A 120 -3.74 0.14 -16.45
N PRO A 121 -3.83 1.19 -17.30
CA PRO A 121 -4.87 2.20 -17.23
C PRO A 121 -6.20 1.74 -17.85
N ASN A 122 -6.41 0.45 -18.13
CA ASN A 122 -7.70 -0.09 -18.58
C ASN A 122 -8.36 -1.01 -17.54
N THR A 123 -7.55 -1.69 -16.74
CA THR A 123 -8.02 -2.55 -15.63
C THR A 123 -7.80 -1.90 -14.27
N GLY A 124 -6.80 -1.04 -14.19
CA GLY A 124 -6.27 -0.50 -12.96
C GLY A 124 -5.17 -1.32 -12.30
N ASP A 125 -4.85 -2.50 -12.81
CA ASP A 125 -3.84 -3.35 -12.18
C ASP A 125 -2.50 -2.62 -12.08
N ALA A 126 -1.87 -2.65 -10.92
CA ALA A 126 -0.62 -1.95 -10.67
C ALA A 126 0.34 -2.82 -9.88
N THR A 127 1.63 -2.64 -10.14
CA THR A 127 2.71 -3.17 -9.31
C THR A 127 3.36 -1.99 -8.59
N VAL A 128 3.30 -2.01 -7.26
CA VAL A 128 3.77 -0.92 -6.40
C VAL A 128 4.89 -1.44 -5.50
N GLU A 129 6.07 -0.85 -5.63
CA GLU A 129 7.19 -1.12 -4.74
C GLU A 129 7.06 -0.29 -3.45
N TYR A 130 7.28 -0.92 -2.30
CA TYR A 130 7.23 -0.34 -0.97
C TYR A 130 8.58 -0.51 -0.27
N ASN A 131 9.23 0.60 0.07
CA ASN A 131 10.35 0.62 1.00
C ASN A 131 9.85 1.01 2.39
N VAL A 132 9.89 0.06 3.34
CA VAL A 132 9.31 0.22 4.67
C VAL A 132 10.38 0.46 5.73
N PHE A 133 10.23 1.55 6.49
CA PHE A 133 11.09 1.95 7.60
C PHE A 133 10.27 1.94 8.89
N VAL A 134 10.54 0.96 9.76
CA VAL A 134 9.75 0.73 10.96
C VAL A 134 10.64 0.66 12.20
N TRP A 135 10.24 1.41 13.22
CA TRP A 135 10.75 1.28 14.59
C TRP A 135 9.69 0.61 15.44
N HIS A 136 10.07 -0.43 16.16
CA HIS A 136 9.20 -1.11 17.12
C HIS A 136 10.02 -1.48 18.37
N SER A 137 9.35 -1.58 19.51
CA SER A 137 10.01 -1.98 20.76
C SER A 137 10.03 -3.49 20.89
N SER A 138 11.16 -4.10 21.25
CA SER A 138 11.18 -5.44 21.83
C SER A 138 10.96 -5.30 23.33
N LEU A 139 9.76 -5.63 23.82
CA LEU A 139 9.58 -5.79 25.26
C LEU A 139 10.24 -7.12 25.65
N MET A 140 11.46 -7.07 26.21
CA MET A 140 11.94 -8.18 27.04
C MET A 140 11.16 -8.08 28.35
N LEU A 141 10.20 -8.98 28.54
CA LEU A 141 9.70 -9.24 29.89
C LEU A 141 10.86 -9.94 30.61
N ALA A 142 11.45 -9.24 31.58
CA ALA A 142 12.38 -9.82 32.56
C ALA A 142 11.60 -10.67 33.58
#